data_AF-A0A931N0R4-F1
#
_entry.id   AF-A0A931N0R4-F1
#
_cell.length_a   1.000
_cell.length_b   1.000
_cell.length_c   1.000
_cell.angle_alpha   90.00
_cell.angle_beta   90.00
_cell.angle_gamma   90.00
#
_symmetry.space_group_name_H-M   'P 1'
#
loop_
_entity.id
_entity.type
_entity.pdbx_description
1 polymer ?
#
loop_
_entity_poly.entity_id
_entity_poly.type
_entity_poly.pdbx_seq_one_letter_code
_entity_poly.pdbx_strand_id
1 'polypeptide(L)'
;MAVDPDPSARVQLTVSERDLDRLALDLSRWLGARVDADAPPRIRDLARPESGGMSSTSILFDAEWSVGGRAASGSFVARMAPEDNSFPVFRTYDLPTQYRVMEGVAAATDVPVPGLCWLETGENALGTPFFVMRRVEGRIPSDNPPYVFVGWLFDATDAERETLAANTIDVIARIHAIPDPAARFPMLDGAGSALRRHVEAQRAWYRWALADDGYAVPLIDRAFAWLERHWPADPGPDVLSWGDARPGNIIFRGLAPAAVLDWEMAALGPRELDIAWMIFIHRFFQDLAARFDQPGLPGFLRRADVAAEYERRSGHMPRDLDFHLVYAALRHAIVMGRITRRMIHFGEAVEPAERDDYVMHRACLEAMLDGTYEWD
;
A
#
# COMPACT_ATOMS: atom_id res chain seq x y z
N MET A 1 -8.83 -31.31 16.47
CA MET A 1 -8.80 -29.93 16.95
C MET A 1 -7.51 -29.32 16.44
N ALA A 2 -7.59 -28.61 15.32
CA ALA A 2 -6.46 -27.79 14.89
C ALA A 2 -6.36 -26.64 15.90
N VAL A 3 -5.18 -26.47 16.49
CA VAL A 3 -4.87 -25.32 17.33
C VAL A 3 -4.94 -24.10 16.41
N ASP A 4 -5.84 -23.17 16.69
CA ASP A 4 -5.88 -21.88 15.98
C ASP A 4 -4.52 -21.21 16.24
N PRO A 5 -3.73 -20.86 15.21
CA PRO A 5 -2.42 -20.28 15.42
C PRO A 5 -2.55 -18.99 16.23
N ASP A 6 -1.60 -18.75 17.14
CA ASP A 6 -1.52 -17.52 17.93
C ASP A 6 -1.57 -16.30 16.97
N PRO A 7 -2.62 -15.45 17.03
CA PRO A 7 -2.79 -14.34 16.11
C PRO A 7 -1.74 -13.25 16.29
N SER A 8 -0.90 -13.33 17.33
CA SER A 8 0.23 -12.43 17.58
C SER A 8 1.56 -12.93 17.00
N ALA A 9 1.61 -14.17 16.50
CA ALA A 9 2.84 -14.78 15.99
C ALA A 9 3.26 -14.20 14.63
N ARG A 10 4.50 -13.70 14.54
CA ARG A 10 5.09 -13.22 13.28
C ARG A 10 5.40 -14.40 12.34
N VAL A 11 5.00 -14.30 11.07
CA VAL A 11 5.45 -15.21 10.00
C VAL A 11 6.74 -14.65 9.40
N GLN A 12 7.86 -15.38 9.54
CA GLN A 12 9.14 -15.01 8.93
C GLN A 12 9.38 -15.76 7.62
N LEU A 13 9.66 -15.02 6.54
CA LEU A 13 10.21 -15.58 5.30
C LEU A 13 11.74 -15.61 5.41
N THR A 14 12.35 -16.80 5.39
CA THR A 14 13.80 -16.98 5.38
C THR A 14 14.38 -16.82 3.97
N VAL A 15 15.42 -16.00 3.84
CA VAL A 15 16.21 -15.86 2.59
C VAL A 15 17.62 -16.37 2.83
N SER A 16 18.23 -16.98 1.81
CA SER A 16 19.61 -17.46 1.83
C SER A 16 20.61 -16.30 1.88
N GLU A 17 21.55 -16.31 2.82
CA GLU A 17 22.65 -15.31 2.95
C GLU A 17 23.45 -15.13 1.65
N ARG A 18 23.55 -16.18 0.82
CA ARG A 18 24.29 -16.15 -0.45
C ARG A 18 23.71 -15.19 -1.50
N ASP A 19 22.42 -14.87 -1.42
CA ASP A 19 21.77 -13.97 -2.38
C ASP A 19 22.06 -12.50 -2.06
N LEU A 20 22.28 -12.16 -0.78
CA LEU A 20 22.59 -10.80 -0.35
C LEU A 20 24.03 -10.39 -0.71
N ASP A 21 25.00 -11.29 -0.60
CA ASP A 21 26.39 -11.00 -0.98
C ASP A 21 26.53 -10.64 -2.46
N ARG A 22 25.85 -11.41 -3.33
CA ARG A 22 25.82 -11.15 -4.76
C ARG A 22 25.14 -9.81 -5.06
N LEU A 23 23.99 -9.56 -4.42
CA LEU A 23 23.27 -8.30 -4.57
C LEU A 23 24.11 -7.09 -4.14
N ALA A 24 24.90 -7.21 -3.06
CA ALA A 24 25.81 -6.14 -2.62
C ALA A 24 26.89 -5.83 -3.68
N LEU A 25 27.43 -6.86 -4.35
CA LEU A 25 28.40 -6.68 -5.44
C LEU A 25 27.77 -6.00 -6.66
N ASP A 26 26.57 -6.40 -7.04
CA ASP A 26 25.85 -5.84 -8.18
C ASP A 26 25.44 -4.38 -7.91
N LEU A 27 24.97 -4.07 -6.69
CA LEU A 27 24.71 -2.70 -6.23
C LEU A 27 25.98 -1.84 -6.19
N SER A 28 27.10 -2.39 -5.71
CA SER A 28 28.40 -1.68 -5.70
C SER A 28 28.81 -1.29 -7.13
N ARG A 29 28.78 -2.25 -8.05
CA ARG A 29 29.13 -2.01 -9.46
C ARG A 29 28.22 -0.97 -10.09
N TRP A 30 26.91 -1.11 -9.90
CA TRP A 30 25.93 -0.16 -10.42
C TRP A 30 26.15 1.25 -9.86
N LEU A 31 26.23 1.39 -8.53
CA LEU A 31 26.37 2.68 -7.88
C LEU A 31 27.69 3.36 -8.29
N GLY A 32 28.78 2.60 -8.40
CA GLY A 32 30.08 3.13 -8.83
C GLY A 32 30.01 3.81 -10.19
N ALA A 33 29.29 3.20 -11.14
CA ALA A 33 29.06 3.80 -12.45
C ALA A 33 28.08 4.99 -12.43
N ARG A 34 27.18 5.08 -11.43
CA ARG A 34 26.21 6.19 -11.33
C ARG A 34 26.76 7.45 -10.69
N VAL A 35 27.76 7.32 -9.82
CA VAL A 35 28.34 8.46 -9.08
C VAL A 35 29.76 8.79 -9.52
N ASP A 36 30.26 8.15 -10.59
CA ASP A 36 31.63 8.27 -11.08
C ASP A 36 32.66 8.08 -9.94
N ALA A 37 32.48 7.01 -9.16
CA ALA A 37 33.30 6.76 -7.98
C ALA A 37 34.77 6.46 -8.34
N ASP A 38 35.70 6.98 -7.53
CA ASP A 38 37.15 6.75 -7.68
C ASP A 38 37.53 5.26 -7.59
N ALA A 39 36.72 4.49 -6.86
CA ALA A 39 36.82 3.05 -6.65
C ALA A 39 35.42 2.46 -6.42
N PRO A 40 35.22 1.13 -6.54
CA PRO A 40 33.92 0.50 -6.28
C PRO A 40 33.35 0.89 -4.91
N PRO A 41 32.13 1.47 -4.84
CA PRO A 41 31.48 1.83 -3.59
C PRO A 41 31.39 0.65 -2.62
N ARG A 42 31.62 0.91 -1.33
CA ARG A 42 31.43 -0.09 -0.29
C ARG A 42 29.96 -0.12 0.11
N ILE A 43 29.32 -1.26 -0.08
CA ILE A 43 27.94 -1.52 0.33
C ILE A 43 27.94 -2.29 1.66
N ARG A 44 27.08 -1.91 2.60
CA ARG A 44 26.98 -2.48 3.96
C ARG A 44 25.53 -2.64 4.39
N ASP A 45 25.34 -3.42 5.44
CA ASP A 45 24.07 -3.54 6.17
C ASP A 45 22.88 -3.86 5.25
N LEU A 46 23.10 -4.74 4.27
CA LEU A 46 22.06 -5.22 3.37
C LEU A 46 21.02 -6.00 4.16
N ALA A 47 19.77 -5.55 4.11
CA ALA A 47 18.68 -6.22 4.79
C ALA A 47 17.36 -6.05 4.02
N ARG A 48 16.47 -7.03 4.17
CA ARG A 48 15.05 -6.84 3.84
C ARG A 48 14.36 -6.23 5.07
N PRO A 49 13.41 -5.29 4.91
CA PRO A 49 12.70 -4.71 6.04
C PRO A 49 11.87 -5.79 6.76
N GLU A 50 11.85 -5.77 8.09
CA GLU A 50 11.04 -6.71 8.90
C GLU A 50 9.54 -6.59 8.63
N SER A 51 9.07 -5.42 8.20
CA SER A 51 7.68 -5.11 7.88
C SER A 51 7.45 -4.81 6.38
N GLY A 52 8.22 -5.45 5.50
CA GLY A 52 8.06 -5.28 4.05
C GLY A 52 6.74 -5.87 3.55
N GLY A 53 5.98 -5.08 2.77
CA GLY A 53 4.76 -5.56 2.09
C GLY A 53 5.06 -6.68 1.08
N MET A 54 4.06 -7.51 0.78
CA MET A 54 4.19 -8.69 -0.08
C MET A 54 4.22 -8.40 -1.59
N SER A 55 4.03 -7.14 -1.99
CA SER A 55 3.89 -6.74 -3.39
C SER A 55 5.22 -6.57 -4.11
N SER A 56 6.21 -5.93 -3.50
CA SER A 56 7.49 -5.59 -4.12
C SER A 56 8.68 -5.86 -3.19
N THR A 57 9.86 -6.07 -3.78
CA THR A 57 11.06 -6.30 -2.98
C THR A 57 11.71 -4.98 -2.60
N SER A 58 11.78 -4.69 -1.30
CA SER A 58 12.58 -3.58 -0.76
C SER A 58 13.86 -4.11 -0.10
N ILE A 59 14.99 -3.47 -0.40
CA ILE A 59 16.30 -3.79 0.18
C ILE A 59 16.89 -2.53 0.78
N LEU A 60 17.16 -2.57 2.07
CA LEU A 60 17.88 -1.53 2.80
C LEU A 60 19.38 -1.78 2.60
N PHE A 61 20.14 -0.71 2.42
CA PHE A 61 21.59 -0.77 2.40
C PHE A 61 22.21 0.57 2.75
N ASP A 62 23.41 0.53 3.31
CA ASP A 62 24.28 1.69 3.45
C ASP A 62 25.35 1.66 2.36
N ALA A 63 25.68 2.81 1.79
CA ALA A 63 26.71 2.93 0.77
C ALA A 63 27.69 4.05 1.09
N GLU A 64 28.97 3.79 0.82
CA GLU A 64 30.07 4.74 0.96
C GLU A 64 30.94 4.74 -0.29
N TRP A 65 31.33 5.91 -0.77
CA TRP A 65 32.17 6.08 -1.95
C TRP A 65 32.99 7.38 -1.88
N SER A 66 33.91 7.55 -2.82
CA SER A 66 34.66 8.81 -3.00
C SER A 66 34.58 9.26 -4.45
N VAL A 67 34.51 10.57 -4.67
CA VAL A 67 34.59 11.20 -6.00
C VAL A 67 35.63 12.31 -5.95
N GLY A 68 36.69 12.21 -6.75
CA GLY A 68 37.79 13.18 -6.75
C GLY A 68 38.47 13.30 -5.38
N GLY A 69 38.58 12.19 -4.64
CA GLY A 69 39.14 12.15 -3.28
C GLY A 69 38.23 12.67 -2.17
N ARG A 70 36.98 13.08 -2.47
CA ARG A 70 36.00 13.51 -1.47
C ARG A 70 35.06 12.36 -1.12
N ALA A 71 35.04 11.96 0.15
CA ALA A 71 34.14 10.92 0.65
C ALA A 71 32.67 11.37 0.67
N ALA A 72 31.78 10.44 0.36
CA ALA A 72 30.33 10.56 0.42
C ALA A 72 29.71 9.24 0.94
N SER A 73 28.56 9.35 1.60
CA SER A 73 27.84 8.18 2.11
C SER A 73 26.34 8.42 2.24
N GLY A 74 25.59 7.35 2.48
CA GLY A 74 24.18 7.43 2.83
C GLY A 74 23.52 6.08 3.11
N SER A 75 22.34 6.15 3.71
CA SER A 75 21.42 5.02 3.87
C SER A 75 20.32 5.08 2.84
N PHE A 76 20.05 3.94 2.21
CA PHE A 76 19.20 3.85 1.04
C PHE A 76 18.23 2.67 1.13
N VAL A 77 17.17 2.75 0.34
CA VAL A 77 16.24 1.65 0.05
C VAL A 77 16.18 1.50 -1.45
N ALA A 78 16.49 0.32 -1.96
CA ALA A 78 16.20 -0.08 -3.34
C ALA A 78 14.84 -0.79 -3.38
N ARG A 79 13.91 -0.27 -4.20
CA ARG A 79 12.63 -0.93 -4.50
C ARG A 79 12.72 -1.56 -5.87
N MET A 80 12.50 -2.87 -5.93
CA MET A 80 12.68 -3.72 -7.10
C MET A 80 11.39 -4.51 -7.38
N ALA A 81 11.21 -4.93 -8.63
CA ALA A 81 10.13 -5.84 -8.97
C ALA A 81 10.35 -7.17 -8.21
N PRO A 82 9.27 -7.88 -7.84
CA PRO A 82 9.42 -9.19 -7.22
C PRO A 82 9.98 -10.20 -8.24
N GLU A 83 10.60 -11.26 -7.72
CA GLU A 83 11.20 -12.32 -8.56
C GLU A 83 10.13 -13.10 -9.33
N ASP A 84 10.48 -13.66 -10.50
CA ASP A 84 9.53 -14.35 -11.38
C ASP A 84 8.82 -15.55 -10.72
N ASN A 85 9.46 -16.18 -9.73
CA ASN A 85 8.93 -17.31 -8.96
C ASN A 85 8.12 -16.89 -7.71
N SER A 86 7.88 -15.60 -7.50
CA SER A 86 7.31 -15.07 -6.25
C SER A 86 5.79 -15.21 -6.12
N PHE A 87 5.11 -15.72 -7.16
CA PHE A 87 3.66 -15.68 -7.33
C PHE A 87 3.13 -14.25 -7.13
N PRO A 88 3.25 -13.38 -8.14
CA PRO A 88 3.09 -11.94 -7.98
C PRO A 88 1.65 -11.55 -7.57
N VAL A 89 1.54 -10.47 -6.81
CA VAL A 89 0.25 -9.91 -6.36
C VAL A 89 -0.38 -9.05 -7.46
N PHE A 90 0.44 -8.27 -8.17
CA PHE A 90 0.01 -7.44 -9.29
C PHE A 90 0.38 -8.07 -10.63
N ARG A 91 -0.44 -7.78 -11.65
CA ARG A 91 -0.18 -8.24 -13.02
C ARG A 91 1.09 -7.60 -13.61
N THR A 92 1.36 -6.35 -13.26
CA THR A 92 2.46 -5.55 -13.78
C THR A 92 3.04 -4.71 -12.65
N TYR A 93 4.37 -4.62 -12.60
CA TYR A 93 5.09 -3.78 -11.64
C TYR A 93 5.72 -2.57 -12.36
N ASP A 94 4.98 -1.47 -12.40
CA ASP A 94 5.43 -0.22 -13.03
C ASP A 94 6.14 0.68 -12.01
N LEU A 95 7.37 0.30 -11.67
CA LEU A 95 8.23 1.08 -10.78
C LEU A 95 8.58 2.48 -11.31
N PRO A 96 8.79 2.70 -12.64
CA PRO A 96 8.93 4.05 -13.18
C PRO A 96 7.75 4.95 -12.86
N THR A 97 6.51 4.47 -13.01
CA THR A 97 5.32 5.23 -12.65
C THR A 97 5.31 5.59 -11.16
N GLN A 98 5.61 4.63 -10.27
CA GLN A 98 5.72 4.90 -8.82
C GLN A 98 6.73 6.01 -8.51
N TYR A 99 7.94 5.92 -9.09
CA TYR A 99 8.98 6.93 -8.93
C TYR A 99 8.50 8.31 -9.38
N ARG A 100 7.85 8.40 -10.55
CA ARG A 100 7.37 9.67 -11.11
C ARG A 100 6.20 10.26 -10.34
N VAL A 101 5.33 9.43 -9.77
CA VAL A 101 4.27 9.89 -8.86
C VAL A 101 4.89 10.52 -7.61
N MET A 102 5.83 9.82 -6.96
CA MET A 102 6.53 10.34 -5.78
C MET A 102 7.28 11.65 -6.09
N GLU A 103 7.94 11.73 -7.25
CA GLU A 103 8.63 12.95 -7.71
C GLU A 103 7.65 14.12 -7.90
N GLY A 104 6.50 13.86 -8.53
CA GLY A 104 5.46 14.86 -8.74
C GLY A 104 4.83 15.36 -7.43
N VAL A 105 4.61 14.46 -6.46
CA VAL A 105 4.10 14.79 -5.11
C VAL A 105 5.11 15.65 -4.35
N ALA A 106 6.38 15.24 -4.32
CA ALA A 106 7.45 15.99 -3.65
C ALA A 106 7.61 17.41 -4.21
N ALA A 107 7.37 17.58 -5.51
CA ALA A 107 7.51 18.85 -6.18
C ALA A 107 6.21 19.69 -6.19
N ALA A 108 5.08 19.16 -5.71
CA ALA A 108 3.80 19.87 -5.67
C ALA A 108 3.30 20.15 -4.24
N THR A 109 3.84 19.46 -3.24
CA THR A 109 3.35 19.52 -1.85
C THR A 109 4.49 19.38 -0.85
N ASP A 110 4.22 19.74 0.41
CA ASP A 110 5.10 19.44 1.55
C ASP A 110 4.81 18.06 2.17
N VAL A 111 4.02 17.20 1.51
CA VAL A 111 3.80 15.83 2.00
C VAL A 111 5.12 15.08 1.92
N PRO A 112 5.63 14.54 3.04
CA PRO A 112 6.95 13.95 3.04
C PRO A 112 6.91 12.63 2.27
N VAL A 113 7.69 12.52 1.20
CA VAL A 113 8.02 11.25 0.56
C VAL A 113 9.52 10.96 0.74
N PRO A 114 9.97 9.70 0.70
CA PRO A 114 11.40 9.39 0.72
C PRO A 114 12.16 10.16 -0.36
N GLY A 115 13.33 10.69 -0.02
CA GLY A 115 14.15 11.43 -0.97
C GLY A 115 14.58 10.54 -2.13
N LEU A 116 14.04 10.77 -3.32
CA LEU A 116 14.36 9.99 -4.51
C LEU A 116 15.81 10.25 -4.96
N CYS A 117 16.55 9.18 -5.26
CA CYS A 117 17.95 9.27 -5.68
C CYS A 117 18.13 8.89 -7.14
N TRP A 118 17.71 7.67 -7.51
CA TRP A 118 18.00 7.11 -8.84
C TRP A 118 16.86 6.21 -9.31
N LEU A 119 16.56 6.25 -10.61
CA LEU A 119 15.63 5.34 -11.28
C LEU A 119 16.39 4.60 -12.39
N GLU A 120 16.31 3.27 -12.38
CA GLU A 120 16.95 2.39 -13.34
C GLU A 120 15.90 1.58 -14.11
N THR A 121 15.81 1.80 -15.42
CA THR A 121 14.80 1.15 -16.28
C THR A 121 15.41 0.34 -17.42
N GLY A 122 16.72 0.43 -17.66
CA GLY A 122 17.42 -0.24 -18.75
C GLY A 122 18.11 -1.54 -18.31
N GLU A 123 18.89 -2.12 -19.22
CA GLU A 123 19.83 -3.21 -18.88
C GLU A 123 20.79 -2.74 -17.79
N ASN A 124 20.80 -3.45 -16.66
CA ASN A 124 21.53 -3.05 -15.48
C ASN A 124 22.07 -4.27 -14.71
N ALA A 125 22.94 -4.02 -13.73
CA ALA A 125 23.63 -5.07 -12.98
C ALA A 125 22.68 -5.96 -12.15
N LEU A 126 21.48 -5.49 -11.80
CA LEU A 126 20.49 -6.22 -11.03
C LEU A 126 19.51 -6.99 -11.94
N GLY A 127 19.55 -6.79 -13.26
CA GLY A 127 18.74 -7.52 -14.24
C GLY A 127 17.24 -7.23 -14.20
N THR A 128 16.78 -6.30 -13.38
CA THR A 128 15.36 -5.90 -13.24
C THR A 128 15.26 -4.38 -13.08
N PRO A 129 14.15 -3.72 -13.46
CA PRO A 129 13.93 -2.33 -13.12
C PRO A 129 13.90 -2.12 -11.60
N PHE A 130 14.45 -1.01 -11.15
CA PHE A 130 14.41 -0.62 -9.75
C PHE A 130 14.57 0.89 -9.59
N PHE A 131 14.20 1.40 -8.42
CA PHE A 131 14.60 2.74 -8.03
C PHE A 131 15.15 2.74 -6.61
N VAL A 132 15.94 3.76 -6.32
CA VAL A 132 16.60 3.94 -5.03
C VAL A 132 16.18 5.28 -4.43
N MET A 133 15.86 5.24 -3.15
CA MET A 133 15.48 6.39 -2.34
C MET A 133 16.28 6.41 -1.04
N ARG A 134 16.31 7.56 -0.36
CA ARG A 134 16.89 7.70 0.98
C ARG A 134 16.10 6.87 1.98
N ARG A 135 16.81 6.18 2.88
CA ARG A 135 16.18 5.55 4.04
C ARG A 135 15.62 6.62 4.97
N VAL A 136 14.38 6.44 5.42
CA VAL A 136 13.72 7.34 6.36
C VAL A 136 13.53 6.61 7.69
N GLU A 137 14.09 7.18 8.75
CA GLU A 137 13.99 6.64 10.11
C GLU A 137 12.64 7.02 10.75
N GLY A 138 11.96 6.02 11.32
CA GLY A 138 10.72 6.18 12.09
C GLY A 138 10.02 4.85 12.35
N ARG A 139 8.77 4.92 12.80
CA ARG A 139 7.93 3.77 13.13
C ARG A 139 6.76 3.68 12.16
N ILE A 140 6.41 2.46 11.76
CA ILE A 140 5.25 2.18 10.92
C ILE A 140 4.24 1.40 11.78
N PRO A 141 2.93 1.73 11.75
CA PRO A 141 1.90 0.86 12.31
C PRO A 141 1.92 -0.51 11.62
N SER A 142 2.02 -1.60 12.38
CA SER A 142 2.16 -2.94 11.79
C SER A 142 0.85 -3.43 11.16
N ASP A 143 0.94 -4.19 10.07
CA ASP A 143 -0.21 -4.90 9.48
C ASP A 143 -0.29 -6.36 9.95
N ASN A 144 0.81 -6.93 10.44
CA ASN A 144 0.87 -8.33 10.87
C ASN A 144 1.87 -8.55 12.02
N PRO A 145 1.40 -8.81 13.26
CA PRO A 145 0.01 -8.66 13.70
C PRO A 145 -0.50 -7.21 13.52
N PRO A 146 -1.81 -6.99 13.24
CA PRO A 146 -2.35 -5.66 12.99
C PRO A 146 -2.15 -4.69 14.16
N TYR A 147 -1.94 -3.41 13.86
CA TYR A 147 -1.72 -2.34 14.85
C TYR A 147 -2.88 -2.13 15.83
N VAL A 148 -4.04 -2.75 15.59
CA VAL A 148 -5.18 -2.72 16.51
C VAL A 148 -5.11 -3.82 17.56
N PHE A 149 -4.14 -4.75 17.47
CA PHE A 149 -3.92 -5.81 18.45
C PHE A 149 -2.72 -5.50 19.34
N VAL A 150 -1.64 -4.99 18.73
CA VAL A 150 -0.36 -4.79 19.40
C VAL A 150 0.43 -3.64 18.79
N GLY A 151 1.46 -3.19 19.51
CA GLY A 151 2.47 -2.26 19.02
C GLY A 151 2.20 -0.82 19.40
N TRP A 152 3.11 0.06 19.00
CA TRP A 152 3.18 1.43 19.54
C TRP A 152 1.92 2.29 19.29
N LEU A 153 1.13 2.00 18.24
CA LEU A 153 -0.13 2.70 17.98
C LEU A 153 -1.26 2.16 18.88
N PHE A 154 -1.28 0.85 19.15
CA PHE A 154 -2.16 0.25 20.14
C PHE A 154 -1.89 0.78 21.56
N ASP A 155 -0.60 0.89 21.91
CA ASP A 155 -0.16 1.37 23.23
C ASP A 155 -0.26 2.89 23.41
N ALA A 156 -0.53 3.63 22.34
CA ALA A 156 -0.65 5.09 22.39
C ALA A 156 -1.84 5.54 23.25
N THR A 157 -1.77 6.76 23.80
CA THR A 157 -2.91 7.38 24.47
C THR A 157 -4.00 7.79 23.46
N ASP A 158 -5.22 8.03 23.92
CA ASP A 158 -6.30 8.49 23.05
C ASP A 158 -5.96 9.80 22.33
N ALA A 159 -5.34 10.76 23.02
CA ALA A 159 -4.90 12.03 22.42
C ALA A 159 -3.81 11.84 21.35
N GLU A 160 -2.90 10.88 21.55
CA GLU A 160 -1.89 10.53 20.54
C GLU A 160 -2.54 9.86 19.32
N ARG A 161 -3.51 8.96 19.53
CA ARG A 161 -4.30 8.35 18.45
C ARG A 161 -5.08 9.39 17.66
N GLU A 162 -5.76 10.32 18.32
CA GLU A 162 -6.44 11.44 17.66
C GLU A 162 -5.47 12.25 16.78
N THR A 163 -4.28 12.55 17.30
CA THR A 163 -3.24 13.27 16.55
C THR A 163 -2.74 12.46 15.34
N LEU A 164 -2.53 11.15 15.49
CA LEU A 164 -2.11 10.27 14.40
C LEU A 164 -3.18 10.16 13.31
N ALA A 165 -4.45 10.04 13.68
CA ALA A 165 -5.57 10.02 12.74
C ALA A 165 -5.63 11.35 11.97
N ALA A 166 -5.61 12.47 12.68
CA ALA A 166 -5.63 13.81 12.11
C ALA A 166 -4.46 14.05 11.13
N ASN A 167 -3.25 13.62 11.49
CA ASN A 167 -2.07 13.73 10.62
C ASN A 167 -2.14 12.81 9.40
N THR A 168 -2.73 11.62 9.53
CA THR A 168 -2.96 10.72 8.38
C THR A 168 -3.96 11.36 7.41
N ILE A 169 -5.05 11.93 7.92
CA ILE A 169 -6.07 12.60 7.11
C ILE A 169 -5.50 13.86 6.45
N ASP A 170 -4.60 14.59 7.12
CA ASP A 170 -3.90 15.75 6.55
C ASP A 170 -3.06 15.38 5.33
N VAL A 171 -2.32 14.27 5.40
CA VAL A 171 -1.53 13.76 4.28
C VAL A 171 -2.44 13.55 3.06
N ILE A 172 -3.55 12.83 3.23
CA ILE A 172 -4.50 12.56 2.15
C ILE A 172 -5.09 13.87 1.60
N ALA A 173 -5.54 14.77 2.48
CA ALA A 173 -6.11 16.06 2.08
C ALA A 173 -5.11 16.91 1.27
N ARG A 174 -3.83 16.93 1.65
CA ARG A 174 -2.78 17.67 0.92
C ARG A 174 -2.46 17.04 -0.44
N ILE A 175 -2.42 15.72 -0.54
CA ILE A 175 -2.26 15.01 -1.83
C ILE A 175 -3.43 15.38 -2.76
N HIS A 176 -4.66 15.35 -2.24
CA HIS A 176 -5.87 15.70 -2.98
C HIS A 176 -5.97 17.20 -3.34
N ALA A 177 -5.11 18.05 -2.79
CA ALA A 177 -5.07 19.48 -3.07
C ALA A 177 -4.12 19.86 -4.22
N ILE A 178 -3.39 18.89 -4.79
CA ILE A 178 -2.51 19.13 -5.93
C ILE A 178 -3.34 19.63 -7.13
N PRO A 179 -3.06 20.84 -7.65
CA PRO A 179 -3.80 21.38 -8.78
C PRO A 179 -3.44 20.64 -10.07
N ASP A 180 -4.41 20.58 -10.99
CA ASP A 180 -4.27 20.01 -12.34
C ASP A 180 -3.61 18.61 -12.35
N PRO A 181 -4.14 17.63 -11.60
CA PRO A 181 -3.47 16.35 -11.38
C PRO A 181 -3.23 15.57 -12.68
N ALA A 182 -4.12 15.65 -13.68
CA ALA A 182 -3.89 15.01 -14.98
C ALA A 182 -2.67 15.57 -15.73
N ALA A 183 -2.44 16.88 -15.67
CA ALA A 183 -1.27 17.50 -16.29
C ALA A 183 0.02 17.18 -15.51
N ARG A 184 -0.09 17.05 -14.18
CA ARG A 184 1.05 16.75 -13.30
C ARG A 184 1.45 15.27 -13.34
N PHE A 185 0.47 14.39 -13.47
CA PHE A 185 0.62 12.94 -13.48
C PHE A 185 0.08 12.34 -14.79
N PRO A 186 0.64 12.72 -15.96
CA PRO A 186 0.10 12.29 -17.25
C PRO A 186 0.20 10.79 -17.49
N MET A 187 1.07 10.09 -16.75
CA MET A 187 1.17 8.62 -16.80
C MET A 187 -0.04 7.91 -16.16
N LEU A 188 -0.81 8.60 -15.32
CA LEU A 188 -2.04 8.10 -14.69
C LEU A 188 -3.31 8.55 -15.43
N ASP A 189 -3.17 9.46 -16.38
CA ASP A 189 -4.30 10.02 -17.12
C ASP A 189 -4.79 9.07 -18.22
N GLY A 190 -6.05 9.23 -18.61
CA GLY A 190 -6.69 8.44 -19.65
C GLY A 190 -8.04 9.00 -20.07
N ALA A 191 -8.57 8.47 -21.16
CA ALA A 191 -9.85 8.94 -21.70
C ALA A 191 -11.04 8.56 -20.79
N GLY A 192 -12.04 9.45 -20.72
CA GLY A 192 -13.30 9.21 -20.01
C GLY A 192 -13.23 9.39 -18.49
N SER A 193 -14.18 8.81 -17.77
CA SER A 193 -14.25 8.91 -16.30
C SER A 193 -13.12 8.11 -15.63
N ALA A 194 -12.35 8.76 -14.76
CA ALA A 194 -11.27 8.09 -14.05
C ALA A 194 -11.79 7.02 -13.07
N LEU A 195 -12.90 7.28 -12.36
CA LEU A 195 -13.57 6.26 -11.54
C LEU A 195 -13.96 5.02 -12.36
N ARG A 196 -14.52 5.19 -13.58
CA ARG A 196 -14.86 4.06 -14.47
C ARG A 196 -13.61 3.29 -14.88
N ARG A 197 -12.54 3.98 -15.30
CA ARG A 197 -11.26 3.33 -15.63
C ARG A 197 -10.70 2.55 -14.44
N HIS A 198 -10.77 3.13 -13.25
CA HIS A 198 -10.27 2.51 -12.03
C HIS A 198 -11.07 1.24 -11.69
N VAL A 199 -12.41 1.26 -11.74
CA VAL A 199 -13.26 0.07 -11.52
C VAL A 199 -12.98 -1.03 -12.55
N GLU A 200 -12.85 -0.68 -13.83
CA GLU A 200 -12.55 -1.65 -14.88
C GLU A 200 -11.13 -2.23 -14.76
N ALA A 201 -10.15 -1.44 -14.31
CA ALA A 201 -8.82 -1.94 -13.98
C ALA A 201 -8.88 -2.96 -12.82
N GLN A 202 -9.68 -2.71 -11.77
CA GLN A 202 -9.88 -3.67 -10.69
C GLN A 202 -10.59 -4.95 -11.17
N ARG A 203 -11.56 -4.83 -12.08
CA ARG A 203 -12.22 -5.97 -12.72
C ARG A 203 -11.24 -6.81 -13.53
N ALA A 204 -10.38 -6.16 -14.32
CA ALA A 204 -9.32 -6.83 -15.07
C ALA A 204 -8.30 -7.51 -14.14
N TRP A 205 -7.97 -6.89 -13.00
CA TRP A 205 -7.10 -7.49 -12.00
C TRP A 205 -7.74 -8.72 -11.35
N TYR A 206 -8.99 -8.65 -10.91
CA TYR A 206 -9.74 -9.82 -10.41
C TYR A 206 -9.74 -10.97 -11.40
N ARG A 207 -10.02 -10.68 -12.67
CA ARG A 207 -9.99 -11.69 -13.72
C ARG A 207 -8.64 -12.39 -13.82
N TRP A 208 -7.56 -11.63 -13.92
CA TRP A 208 -6.21 -12.19 -13.99
C TRP A 208 -5.79 -12.92 -12.70
N ALA A 209 -6.10 -12.34 -11.54
CA ALA A 209 -5.61 -12.82 -10.24
C ALA A 209 -6.30 -14.11 -9.80
N LEU A 210 -7.56 -14.29 -10.19
CA LEU A 210 -8.48 -15.29 -9.66
C LEU A 210 -9.35 -15.93 -10.76
N ALA A 211 -10.21 -15.14 -11.43
CA ALA A 211 -11.31 -15.72 -12.21
C ALA A 211 -10.84 -16.54 -13.43
N ASP A 212 -9.94 -16.00 -14.24
CA ASP A 212 -9.39 -16.65 -15.44
C ASP A 212 -8.46 -17.83 -15.07
N ASP A 213 -7.98 -17.88 -13.82
CA ASP A 213 -7.22 -18.99 -13.22
C ASP A 213 -8.12 -20.14 -12.71
N GLY A 214 -9.45 -20.02 -12.84
CA GLY A 214 -10.42 -21.03 -12.37
C GLY A 214 -10.93 -20.82 -10.93
N TYR A 215 -10.64 -19.65 -10.34
CA TYR A 215 -10.99 -19.27 -8.97
C TYR A 215 -11.97 -18.09 -8.95
N ALA A 216 -12.97 -18.09 -9.83
CA ALA A 216 -14.04 -17.10 -9.79
C ALA A 216 -14.74 -17.13 -8.42
N VAL A 217 -14.95 -15.95 -7.84
CA VAL A 217 -15.51 -15.71 -6.52
C VAL A 217 -16.89 -15.03 -6.69
N PRO A 218 -18.00 -15.77 -6.53
CA PRO A 218 -19.36 -15.25 -6.71
C PRO A 218 -19.65 -13.95 -5.96
N LEU A 219 -19.13 -13.79 -4.74
CA LEU A 219 -19.30 -12.58 -3.94
C LEU A 219 -18.63 -11.35 -4.58
N ILE A 220 -17.46 -11.52 -5.21
CA ILE A 220 -16.77 -10.44 -5.95
C ILE A 220 -17.59 -10.05 -7.19
N ASP A 221 -18.14 -11.02 -7.91
CA ASP A 221 -19.01 -10.76 -9.07
C ASP A 221 -20.29 -10.01 -8.65
N ARG A 222 -20.91 -10.42 -7.53
CA ARG A 222 -22.05 -9.73 -6.93
C ARG A 222 -21.72 -8.29 -6.54
N ALA A 223 -20.54 -8.06 -5.95
CA ALA A 223 -20.08 -6.73 -5.58
C ALA A 223 -19.87 -5.82 -6.79
N PHE A 224 -19.24 -6.30 -7.86
CA PHE A 224 -19.15 -5.54 -9.12
C PHE A 224 -20.54 -5.20 -9.69
N ALA A 225 -21.48 -6.14 -9.68
CA ALA A 225 -22.84 -5.88 -10.14
C ALA A 225 -23.58 -4.86 -9.24
N TRP A 226 -23.28 -4.85 -7.94
CA TRP A 226 -23.79 -3.85 -7.01
C TRP A 226 -23.25 -2.46 -7.35
N LEU A 227 -21.95 -2.31 -7.62
CA LEU A 227 -21.36 -1.02 -8.02
C LEU A 227 -22.02 -0.46 -9.28
N GLU A 228 -22.31 -1.30 -10.28
CA GLU A 228 -23.00 -0.85 -11.50
C GLU A 228 -24.39 -0.27 -11.21
N ARG A 229 -25.13 -0.83 -10.24
CA ARG A 229 -26.46 -0.36 -9.87
C ARG A 229 -26.47 0.90 -9.01
N HIS A 230 -25.38 1.15 -8.27
CA HIS A 230 -25.28 2.24 -7.29
C HIS A 230 -24.25 3.30 -7.70
N TRP A 231 -23.93 3.38 -8.99
CA TRP A 231 -22.91 4.27 -9.49
C TRP A 231 -23.21 5.74 -9.11
N PRO A 232 -22.25 6.49 -8.55
CA PRO A 232 -22.45 7.89 -8.21
C PRO A 232 -22.85 8.73 -9.42
N ALA A 233 -23.91 9.53 -9.29
CA ALA A 233 -24.39 10.38 -10.37
C ALA A 233 -23.37 11.48 -10.73
N ASP A 234 -22.67 11.99 -9.73
CA ASP A 234 -21.58 12.95 -9.88
C ASP A 234 -20.39 12.54 -8.98
N PRO A 235 -19.41 11.80 -9.52
CA PRO A 235 -18.19 11.45 -8.79
C PRO A 235 -17.37 12.68 -8.34
N GLY A 236 -17.60 13.85 -8.93
CA GLY A 236 -16.81 15.06 -8.67
C GLY A 236 -15.51 15.12 -9.47
N PRO A 237 -14.66 16.13 -9.19
CA PRO A 237 -13.39 16.29 -9.86
C PRO A 237 -12.40 15.21 -9.45
N ASP A 238 -11.63 14.75 -10.42
CA ASP A 238 -10.54 13.81 -10.18
C ASP A 238 -9.37 14.51 -9.46
N VAL A 239 -8.79 13.81 -8.48
CA VAL A 239 -7.57 14.17 -7.76
C VAL A 239 -6.51 13.09 -7.98
N LEU A 240 -5.27 13.34 -7.56
CA LEU A 240 -4.34 12.24 -7.34
C LEU A 240 -4.84 11.43 -6.13
N SER A 241 -5.23 10.18 -6.35
CA SER A 241 -5.46 9.18 -5.32
C SER A 241 -4.14 8.46 -5.05
N TRP A 242 -3.73 8.42 -3.79
CA TRP A 242 -2.56 7.70 -3.30
C TRP A 242 -2.71 6.18 -3.51
N GLY A 243 -3.93 5.65 -3.33
CA GLY A 243 -4.23 4.25 -3.65
C GLY A 243 -4.28 3.35 -2.42
N ASP A 244 -3.13 3.00 -1.84
CA ASP A 244 -3.05 2.26 -0.56
C ASP A 244 -2.96 3.24 0.63
N ALA A 245 -3.95 4.14 0.70
CA ALA A 245 -3.96 5.28 1.60
C ALA A 245 -4.30 4.90 3.05
N ARG A 246 -3.30 4.54 3.86
CA ARG A 246 -3.52 4.08 5.24
C ARG A 246 -2.33 4.35 6.17
N PRO A 247 -2.53 4.40 7.50
CA PRO A 247 -1.45 4.63 8.47
C PRO A 247 -0.28 3.65 8.34
N GLY A 248 -0.55 2.39 8.00
CA GLY A 248 0.49 1.36 7.82
C GLY A 248 1.45 1.61 6.66
N ASN A 249 1.17 2.61 5.81
CA ASN A 249 2.08 3.07 4.75
C ASN A 249 2.68 4.46 5.03
N ILE A 250 2.65 4.90 6.29
CA ILE A 250 3.30 6.12 6.74
C ILE A 250 4.37 5.78 7.76
N ILE A 251 5.59 6.27 7.53
CA ILE A 251 6.64 6.31 8.55
C ILE A 251 6.37 7.49 9.45
N PHE A 252 6.22 7.26 10.75
CA PHE A 252 6.04 8.31 11.76
C PHE A 252 7.31 8.54 12.57
N ARG A 253 7.66 9.81 12.80
CA ARG A 253 8.66 10.22 13.78
C ARG A 253 7.94 10.94 14.92
N GLY A 254 7.87 10.29 16.08
CA GLY A 254 6.90 10.68 17.11
C GLY A 254 5.48 10.44 16.59
N LEU A 255 4.69 11.51 16.47
CA LEU A 255 3.33 11.49 15.90
C LEU A 255 3.24 12.14 14.51
N ALA A 256 4.35 12.69 14.00
CA ALA A 256 4.38 13.40 12.72
C ALA A 256 4.72 12.45 11.56
N PRO A 257 4.06 12.55 10.40
CA PRO A 257 4.45 11.85 9.19
C PRO A 257 5.87 12.27 8.78
N ALA A 258 6.74 11.29 8.55
CA ALA A 258 8.11 11.46 8.11
C ALA A 258 8.34 10.95 6.68
N ALA A 259 7.52 10.01 6.21
CA ALA A 259 7.46 9.60 4.81
C ALA A 259 6.14 8.86 4.50
N VAL A 260 5.56 9.14 3.35
CA VAL A 260 4.43 8.44 2.75
C VAL A 260 4.97 7.46 1.72
N LEU A 261 4.64 6.18 1.92
CA LEU A 261 5.16 5.06 1.16
C LEU A 261 4.12 4.49 0.21
N ASP A 262 4.53 3.49 -0.55
CA ASP A 262 3.67 2.56 -1.27
C ASP A 262 2.70 3.21 -2.28
N TRP A 263 3.27 3.73 -3.37
CA TRP A 263 2.55 4.45 -4.41
C TRP A 263 2.16 3.56 -5.61
N GLU A 264 2.18 2.23 -5.44
CA GLU A 264 1.93 1.29 -6.54
C GLU A 264 0.47 1.23 -7.00
N MET A 265 -0.45 1.66 -6.14
CA MET A 265 -1.88 1.76 -6.43
C MET A 265 -2.31 3.19 -6.78
N ALA A 266 -1.37 4.11 -6.96
CA ALA A 266 -1.68 5.50 -7.26
C ALA A 266 -2.45 5.63 -8.58
N ALA A 267 -3.48 6.47 -8.58
CA ALA A 267 -4.36 6.66 -9.72
C ALA A 267 -4.92 8.09 -9.74
N LEU A 268 -5.57 8.45 -10.85
CA LEU A 268 -6.50 9.58 -10.85
C LEU A 268 -7.90 9.07 -10.55
N GLY A 269 -8.65 9.80 -9.74
CA GLY A 269 -10.03 9.45 -9.40
C GLY A 269 -10.63 10.37 -8.32
N PRO A 270 -11.88 10.11 -7.91
CA PRO A 270 -12.53 10.91 -6.88
C PRO A 270 -11.83 10.74 -5.53
N ARG A 271 -11.88 11.80 -4.71
CA ARG A 271 -11.24 11.89 -3.38
C ARG A 271 -11.64 10.72 -2.47
N GLU A 272 -12.87 10.27 -2.64
CA GLU A 272 -13.49 9.23 -1.83
C GLU A 272 -12.84 7.85 -2.01
N LEU A 273 -12.03 7.62 -3.06
CA LEU A 273 -11.25 6.40 -3.23
C LEU A 273 -10.28 6.16 -2.07
N ASP A 274 -9.51 7.19 -1.68
CA ASP A 274 -8.53 7.09 -0.60
C ASP A 274 -9.20 7.13 0.77
N ILE A 275 -10.22 7.99 0.94
CA ILE A 275 -10.95 8.16 2.20
C ILE A 275 -11.63 6.84 2.58
N ALA A 276 -12.35 6.23 1.64
CA ALA A 276 -13.02 4.96 1.88
C ALA A 276 -12.02 3.81 2.07
N TRP A 277 -10.89 3.81 1.36
CA TRP A 277 -9.84 2.82 1.55
C TRP A 277 -9.29 2.84 2.98
N MET A 278 -8.91 4.02 3.48
CA MET A 278 -8.41 4.18 4.85
C MET A 278 -9.41 3.68 5.91
N ILE A 279 -10.67 4.10 5.78
CA ILE A 279 -11.76 3.71 6.70
C ILE A 279 -11.96 2.20 6.65
N PHE A 280 -12.06 1.63 5.45
CA PHE A 280 -12.34 0.20 5.29
C PHE A 280 -11.21 -0.68 5.82
N ILE A 281 -9.93 -0.37 5.53
CA ILE A 281 -8.81 -1.16 6.04
C ILE A 281 -8.76 -1.12 7.57
N HIS A 282 -8.99 0.05 8.17
CA HIS A 282 -9.08 0.12 9.62
C HIS A 282 -10.24 -0.72 10.16
N ARG A 283 -11.41 -0.63 9.55
CA ARG A 283 -12.59 -1.40 9.97
C ARG A 283 -12.39 -2.91 9.81
N PHE A 284 -11.73 -3.35 8.75
CA PHE A 284 -11.35 -4.74 8.57
C PHE A 284 -10.49 -5.26 9.74
N PHE A 285 -9.52 -4.47 10.21
CA PHE A 285 -8.73 -4.83 11.38
C PHE A 285 -9.57 -4.84 12.67
N GLN A 286 -10.56 -3.94 12.84
CA GLN A 286 -11.49 -3.98 13.97
C GLN A 286 -12.37 -5.24 13.95
N ASP A 287 -12.92 -5.61 12.79
CA ASP A 287 -13.73 -6.82 12.64
C ASP A 287 -12.89 -8.07 12.96
N LEU A 288 -11.60 -8.07 12.59
CA LEU A 288 -10.66 -9.13 12.98
C LEU A 288 -10.40 -9.13 14.49
N ALA A 289 -10.29 -7.96 15.13
CA ALA A 289 -10.15 -7.84 16.59
C ALA A 289 -11.33 -8.48 17.30
N ALA A 290 -12.55 -8.10 16.91
CA ALA A 290 -13.79 -8.64 17.47
C ALA A 290 -13.87 -10.16 17.29
N ARG A 291 -13.47 -10.68 16.11
CA ARG A 291 -13.44 -12.13 15.86
C ARG A 291 -12.50 -12.89 16.79
N PHE A 292 -11.39 -12.27 17.20
CA PHE A 292 -10.39 -12.85 18.12
C PHE A 292 -10.54 -12.38 19.57
N ASP A 293 -11.69 -11.80 19.93
CA ASP A 293 -11.99 -11.26 21.28
C ASP A 293 -10.91 -10.28 21.79
N GLN A 294 -10.35 -9.49 20.87
CA GLN A 294 -9.38 -8.43 21.15
C GLN A 294 -10.10 -7.08 21.29
N PRO A 295 -9.61 -6.18 22.16
CA PRO A 295 -10.25 -4.88 22.39
C PRO A 295 -10.24 -3.96 21.15
N GLY A 296 -9.29 -4.17 20.23
CA GLY A 296 -9.17 -3.34 19.03
C GLY A 296 -8.87 -1.87 19.35
N LEU A 297 -9.28 -1.00 18.44
CA LEU A 297 -9.18 0.46 18.54
C LEU A 297 -10.45 1.14 17.97
N PRO A 298 -11.65 0.88 18.52
CA PRO A 298 -12.92 1.27 17.92
C PRO A 298 -13.12 2.79 17.78
N GLY A 299 -12.37 3.61 18.54
CA GLY A 299 -12.41 5.08 18.44
C GLY A 299 -11.46 5.66 17.38
N PHE A 300 -10.59 4.86 16.77
CA PHE A 300 -9.62 5.33 15.77
C PHE A 300 -10.24 5.26 14.36
N LEU A 301 -10.04 6.29 13.54
CA LEU A 301 -10.49 6.33 12.13
C LEU A 301 -11.96 5.92 11.89
N ARG A 302 -12.87 6.24 12.83
CA ARG A 302 -14.31 6.05 12.62
C ARG A 302 -14.77 6.83 11.40
N ARG A 303 -15.70 6.26 10.64
CA ARG A 303 -16.19 6.83 9.38
C ARG A 303 -16.60 8.29 9.53
N ALA A 304 -17.41 8.61 10.54
CA ALA A 304 -17.89 9.98 10.78
C ALA A 304 -16.76 10.95 11.14
N ASP A 305 -15.82 10.53 11.98
CA ASP A 305 -14.69 11.36 12.41
C ASP A 305 -13.74 11.65 11.25
N VAL A 306 -13.46 10.64 10.41
CA VAL A 306 -12.64 10.80 9.20
C VAL A 306 -13.29 11.78 8.24
N ALA A 307 -14.59 11.64 7.97
CA ALA A 307 -15.31 12.53 7.07
C ALA A 307 -15.30 13.99 7.57
N ALA A 308 -15.59 14.19 8.85
CA ALA A 308 -15.58 15.52 9.47
C ALA A 308 -14.18 16.14 9.45
N GLU A 309 -13.13 15.40 9.83
CA GLU A 309 -11.77 15.91 9.83
C GLU A 309 -11.26 16.19 8.41
N TYR A 310 -11.59 15.35 7.44
CA TYR A 310 -11.23 15.58 6.04
C TYR A 310 -11.92 16.85 5.50
N GLU A 311 -13.20 17.06 5.82
CA GLU A 311 -13.92 18.30 5.48
C GLU A 311 -13.24 19.53 6.09
N ARG A 312 -12.88 19.49 7.38
CA ARG A 312 -12.18 20.60 8.06
C ARG A 312 -10.88 21.00 7.36
N ARG A 313 -10.14 20.02 6.84
CA ARG A 313 -8.82 20.24 6.21
C ARG A 313 -8.89 20.64 4.75
N SER A 314 -9.83 20.06 4.00
CA SER A 314 -9.90 20.21 2.54
C SER A 314 -11.02 21.13 2.06
N GLY A 315 -12.00 21.44 2.92
CA GLY A 315 -13.25 22.10 2.55
C GLY A 315 -14.21 21.21 1.76
N HIS A 316 -13.94 19.91 1.62
CA HIS A 316 -14.76 18.95 0.88
C HIS A 316 -15.40 17.93 1.82
N MET A 317 -16.73 17.89 1.85
CA MET A 317 -17.48 16.82 2.50
C MET A 317 -17.51 15.58 1.59
N PRO A 318 -17.01 14.41 2.03
CA PRO A 318 -17.08 13.18 1.25
C PRO A 318 -18.52 12.81 0.86
N ARG A 319 -18.72 12.42 -0.40
CA ARG A 319 -20.04 12.09 -0.96
C ARG A 319 -20.13 10.62 -1.34
N ASP A 320 -21.34 10.06 -1.37
CA ASP A 320 -21.59 8.67 -1.80
C ASP A 320 -20.63 7.66 -1.12
N LEU A 321 -20.32 7.88 0.17
CA LEU A 321 -19.25 7.17 0.85
C LEU A 321 -19.56 5.66 0.97
N ASP A 322 -20.84 5.27 1.04
CA ASP A 322 -21.25 3.86 1.03
C ASP A 322 -20.81 3.13 -0.25
N PHE A 323 -20.95 3.79 -1.41
CA PHE A 323 -20.47 3.23 -2.68
C PHE A 323 -18.96 3.00 -2.63
N HIS A 324 -18.21 4.00 -2.15
CA HIS A 324 -16.76 3.95 -2.11
C HIS A 324 -16.24 2.96 -1.06
N LEU A 325 -16.96 2.76 0.05
CA LEU A 325 -16.65 1.76 1.06
C LEU A 325 -16.89 0.33 0.54
N VAL A 326 -18.02 0.08 -0.15
CA VAL A 326 -18.23 -1.19 -0.87
C VAL A 326 -17.14 -1.42 -1.90
N TYR A 327 -16.74 -0.37 -2.60
CA TYR A 327 -15.66 -0.49 -3.57
C TYR A 327 -14.30 -0.77 -2.93
N ALA A 328 -13.97 -0.15 -1.79
CA ALA A 328 -12.78 -0.46 -1.01
C ALA A 328 -12.79 -1.92 -0.52
N ALA A 329 -13.93 -2.39 -0.01
CA ALA A 329 -14.13 -3.78 0.41
C ALA A 329 -13.93 -4.78 -0.74
N LEU A 330 -14.44 -4.44 -1.94
CA LEU A 330 -14.24 -5.21 -3.17
C LEU A 330 -12.76 -5.26 -3.58
N ARG A 331 -12.09 -4.10 -3.61
CA ARG A 331 -10.66 -4.01 -3.93
C ARG A 331 -9.83 -4.86 -2.97
N HIS A 332 -10.10 -4.76 -1.66
CA HIS A 332 -9.43 -5.56 -0.65
C HIS A 332 -9.70 -7.06 -0.82
N ALA A 333 -10.92 -7.46 -1.21
CA ALA A 333 -11.27 -8.86 -1.47
C ALA A 333 -10.43 -9.47 -2.60
N ILE A 334 -10.16 -8.70 -3.66
CA ILE A 334 -9.32 -9.13 -4.78
C ILE A 334 -7.87 -9.34 -4.33
N VAL A 335 -7.33 -8.37 -3.57
CA VAL A 335 -5.96 -8.43 -3.02
C VAL A 335 -5.79 -9.64 -2.11
N MET A 336 -6.68 -9.80 -1.13
CA MET A 336 -6.63 -10.90 -0.18
C MET A 336 -6.82 -12.25 -0.87
N GLY A 337 -7.74 -12.37 -1.83
CA GLY A 337 -7.91 -13.60 -2.59
C GLY A 337 -6.62 -14.00 -3.34
N ARG A 338 -5.90 -13.02 -3.92
CA ARG A 338 -4.60 -13.27 -4.55
C ARG A 338 -3.51 -13.66 -3.55
N ILE A 339 -3.48 -13.04 -2.37
CA ILE A 339 -2.56 -13.39 -1.29
C ILE A 339 -2.86 -14.80 -0.76
N THR A 340 -4.13 -15.17 -0.57
CA THR A 340 -4.51 -16.53 -0.19
C THR A 340 -4.06 -17.55 -1.23
N ARG A 341 -4.25 -17.27 -2.54
CA ARG A 341 -3.71 -18.11 -3.63
C ARG A 341 -2.19 -18.28 -3.50
N ARG A 342 -1.48 -17.20 -3.21
CA ARG A 342 -0.03 -17.21 -2.98
C ARG A 342 0.35 -18.10 -1.79
N MET A 343 -0.31 -17.93 -0.65
CA MET A 343 -0.04 -18.73 0.56
C MET A 343 -0.30 -20.23 0.30
N ILE A 344 -1.36 -20.57 -0.44
CA ILE A 344 -1.63 -21.95 -0.86
C ILE A 344 -0.50 -22.49 -1.75
N HIS A 345 -0.05 -21.70 -2.71
CA HIS A 345 1.04 -22.09 -3.61
C HIS A 345 2.33 -22.44 -2.86
N PHE A 346 2.66 -21.70 -1.79
CA PHE A 346 3.83 -21.95 -0.95
C PHE A 346 3.57 -22.91 0.24
N GLY A 347 2.37 -23.48 0.35
CA GLY A 347 2.02 -24.43 1.41
C GLY A 347 1.79 -23.80 2.80
N GLU A 348 1.61 -22.48 2.86
CA GLU A 348 1.34 -21.71 4.09
C GLU A 348 -0.16 -21.69 4.45
N ALA A 349 -1.02 -21.99 3.48
CA ALA A 349 -2.47 -22.08 3.65
C ALA A 349 -3.06 -23.27 2.87
N VAL A 350 -4.28 -23.67 3.24
CA VAL A 350 -5.04 -24.71 2.55
C VAL A 350 -6.12 -24.06 1.69
N GLU A 351 -6.42 -24.65 0.53
CA GLU A 351 -7.51 -24.19 -0.32
C GLU A 351 -8.85 -24.23 0.44
N PRO A 352 -9.58 -23.11 0.52
CA PRO A 352 -10.90 -23.06 1.13
C PRO A 352 -11.90 -23.97 0.41
N ALA A 353 -12.89 -24.49 1.15
CA ALA A 353 -13.93 -25.34 0.57
C ALA A 353 -14.89 -24.56 -0.35
N GLU A 354 -15.23 -23.32 0.02
CA GLU A 354 -16.11 -22.44 -0.74
C GLU A 354 -15.29 -21.33 -1.42
N ARG A 355 -15.69 -20.93 -2.65
CA ARG A 355 -14.99 -19.87 -3.39
C ARG A 355 -15.07 -18.51 -2.70
N ASP A 356 -16.19 -18.21 -2.04
CA ASP A 356 -16.39 -16.95 -1.32
C ASP A 356 -15.50 -16.84 -0.07
N ASP A 357 -14.94 -17.94 0.43
CA ASP A 357 -14.03 -17.94 1.58
C ASP A 357 -12.61 -17.46 1.22
N TYR A 358 -12.33 -17.20 -0.07
CA TYR A 358 -11.16 -16.39 -0.48
C TYR A 358 -11.29 -14.93 -0.05
N VAL A 359 -12.50 -14.46 0.27
CA VAL A 359 -12.74 -13.14 0.85
C VAL A 359 -12.68 -13.26 2.37
N MET A 360 -11.55 -12.87 2.97
CA MET A 360 -11.36 -12.96 4.43
C MET A 360 -12.46 -12.25 5.23
N HIS A 361 -13.00 -11.16 4.69
CA HIS A 361 -14.10 -10.36 5.26
C HIS A 361 -15.44 -10.66 4.58
N ARG A 362 -15.69 -11.91 4.18
CA ARG A 362 -16.92 -12.35 3.49
C ARG A 362 -18.19 -11.81 4.13
N ALA A 363 -18.39 -12.05 5.44
CA ALA A 363 -19.60 -11.64 6.15
C ALA A 363 -19.80 -10.11 6.15
N CYS A 364 -18.71 -9.36 6.27
CA CYS A 364 -18.73 -7.89 6.19
C CYS A 364 -19.17 -7.43 4.78
N LEU A 365 -18.53 -7.96 3.72
CA LEU A 365 -18.90 -7.59 2.36
C LEU A 365 -20.34 -8.01 2.01
N GLU A 366 -20.80 -9.19 2.43
CA GLU A 366 -22.20 -9.62 2.26
C GLU A 366 -23.17 -8.63 2.92
N ALA A 367 -22.94 -8.28 4.19
CA ALA A 367 -23.78 -7.33 4.92
C ALA A 367 -23.76 -5.92 4.28
N MET A 368 -22.62 -5.48 3.75
CA MET A 368 -22.53 -4.19 3.06
C MET A 368 -23.34 -4.18 1.76
N LEU A 369 -23.31 -5.27 0.99
CA LEU A 369 -24.08 -5.41 -0.25
C LEU A 369 -25.59 -5.50 0.01
N ASP A 370 -25.99 -6.06 1.16
CA ASP A 370 -27.39 -6.18 1.59
C ASP A 370 -27.90 -4.95 2.36
N GLY A 371 -27.03 -3.96 2.64
CA GLY A 371 -27.37 -2.75 3.39
C GLY A 371 -27.64 -3.00 4.88
N THR A 372 -27.10 -4.08 5.43
CA THR A 372 -27.27 -4.49 6.84
C THR A 372 -26.01 -4.30 7.68
N TYR A 373 -24.91 -3.82 7.07
CA TYR A 373 -23.66 -3.60 7.79
C TYR A 373 -23.72 -2.32 8.65
N GLU A 374 -23.46 -2.48 9.95
CA GLU A 374 -23.37 -1.39 10.91
C GLU A 374 -21.91 -0.95 11.06
N TRP A 375 -21.64 0.32 10.74
CA TRP A 375 -20.30 0.89 10.74
C TRP A 375 -19.81 1.35 12.11
N ASP A 376 -20.73 1.59 13.04
CA ASP A 376 -20.48 2.15 14.37
C ASP A 376 -20.66 1.10 15.48
#